data_AF-A0A1F2QS50-F1
#
_entry.id   AF-A0A1F2QS50-F1
#
_cell.length_a   1.000
_cell.length_b   1.000
_cell.length_c   1.000
_cell.angle_alpha   90.00
_cell.angle_beta   90.00
_cell.angle_gamma   90.00
#
_symmetry.space_group_name_H-M   'P 1'
#
loop_
_entity.id
_entity.type
_entity.pdbx_description
1 polymer ?
#
loop_
_entity_poly.entity_id
_entity_poly.type
_entity_poly.pdbx_seq_one_letter_code
_entity_poly.pdbx_strand_id
1 'polypeptide(L)'
;MRRVQRNTYRISVEPNQAGRFEARIEARYAESNWALRVYFLAATAERLLSHLQATLRYLQRHEEELWMWGANPADRGLFFEDLLGATSLELDRRREFPRGALVIAAEPGELFRPLQLAELKRRLAGRLAPAPRVAPRAGEALRSSA
;
A
#
# COMPACT_ATOMS: atom_id res chain seq x y z
N MET A 1 9.59 3.41 -31.98
CA MET A 1 8.69 2.85 -30.95
C MET A 1 8.88 3.62 -29.66
N ARG A 2 7.91 4.42 -29.19
CA ARG A 2 7.98 5.02 -27.85
C ARG A 2 7.83 3.90 -26.83
N ARG A 3 8.83 3.69 -25.98
CA ARG A 3 8.75 2.77 -24.85
C ARG A 3 7.72 3.36 -23.89
N VAL A 4 6.55 2.74 -23.77
CA VAL A 4 5.52 3.20 -22.83
C VAL A 4 6.10 3.06 -21.43
N GLN A 5 6.35 4.18 -20.76
CA GLN A 5 6.84 4.16 -19.39
C GLN A 5 5.62 3.99 -18.47
N ARG A 6 5.66 2.97 -17.62
CA ARG A 6 4.53 2.59 -16.76
C ARG A 6 4.63 3.26 -15.40
N ASN A 7 3.48 3.65 -14.86
CA ASN A 7 3.35 4.05 -13.47
C ASN A 7 3.63 2.84 -12.57
N THR A 8 4.33 3.09 -11.47
CA THR A 8 4.73 2.04 -10.52
C THR A 8 4.21 2.37 -9.13
N TYR A 9 3.58 1.40 -8.50
CA TYR A 9 2.99 1.52 -7.17
C TYR A 9 3.67 0.52 -6.24
N ARG A 10 4.41 1.04 -5.26
CA ARG A 10 5.03 0.23 -4.21
C ARG A 10 4.15 0.28 -2.97
N ILE A 11 3.81 -0.89 -2.44
CA ILE A 11 2.83 -1.05 -1.35
C ILE A 11 3.50 -1.83 -0.22
N SER A 12 3.58 -1.21 0.95
CA SER A 12 3.95 -1.88 2.19
C SER A 12 2.76 -1.90 3.13
N VAL A 13 2.57 -3.03 3.82
CA VAL A 13 1.59 -3.14 4.88
C VAL A 13 2.25 -3.81 6.06
N GLU A 14 2.18 -3.16 7.22
CA GLU A 14 2.75 -3.67 8.47
C GLU A 14 1.76 -3.46 9.63
N PRO A 15 1.62 -4.42 10.56
CA PRO A 15 0.90 -4.18 11.79
C PRO A 15 1.69 -3.19 12.66
N ASN A 16 1.00 -2.20 13.23
CA ASN A 16 1.58 -1.25 14.16
C ASN A 16 1.41 -1.71 15.62
N GLN A 17 2.09 -1.03 16.54
CA GLN A 17 2.07 -1.36 17.96
C GLN A 17 0.69 -1.26 18.61
N ALA A 18 -0.24 -0.51 18.00
CA ALA A 18 -1.62 -0.34 18.45
C ALA A 18 -2.57 -1.42 17.89
N GLY A 19 -2.05 -2.47 17.22
CA GLY A 19 -2.84 -3.53 16.63
C GLY A 19 -3.61 -3.13 15.35
N ARG A 20 -3.31 -1.97 14.77
CA ARG A 20 -3.85 -1.53 13.48
C ARG A 20 -2.87 -1.84 12.35
N PHE A 21 -3.37 -1.96 11.13
CA PHE A 21 -2.54 -2.11 9.94
C PHE A 21 -2.18 -0.73 9.39
N GLU A 22 -0.89 -0.47 9.19
CA GLU A 22 -0.39 0.69 8.48
C GLU A 22 -0.09 0.31 7.03
N ALA A 23 -0.76 0.95 6.08
CA ALA A 23 -0.47 0.84 4.66
C ALA A 23 0.31 2.06 4.19
N ARG A 24 1.47 1.84 3.58
CA ARG A 24 2.29 2.88 2.97
C ARG A 24 2.38 2.62 1.47
N ILE A 25 2.15 3.65 0.66
CA ILE A 25 2.09 3.56 -0.80
C ILE A 25 3.00 4.63 -1.39
N GLU A 26 3.90 4.23 -2.28
CA GLU A 26 4.67 5.13 -3.14
C GLU A 26 4.17 4.94 -4.58
N ALA A 27 3.49 5.95 -5.12
CA ALA A 27 3.12 6.03 -6.53
C ALA A 27 4.18 6.82 -7.28
N ARG A 28 4.82 6.20 -8.26
CA ARG A 28 5.78 6.83 -9.18
C ARG A 28 5.12 6.94 -10.54
N TYR A 29 4.86 8.18 -10.93
CA TYR A 29 4.22 8.56 -12.17
C TYR A 29 5.29 8.78 -13.23
N ALA A 30 5.23 7.99 -14.29
CA ALA A 30 6.32 7.91 -15.26
C ALA A 30 6.31 9.08 -16.24
N GLU A 31 5.14 9.57 -16.62
CA GLU A 31 4.99 10.69 -17.56
C GLU A 31 5.48 12.00 -16.96
N SER A 32 5.14 12.27 -15.70
CA SER A 32 5.54 13.48 -14.97
C SER A 32 6.88 13.36 -14.25
N ASN A 33 7.51 12.18 -14.25
CA ASN A 33 8.71 11.84 -13.46
C ASN A 33 8.60 12.27 -11.98
N TRP A 34 7.40 12.13 -11.41
CA TRP A 34 7.07 12.55 -10.06
C TRP A 34 6.68 11.35 -9.19
N ALA A 35 6.89 11.48 -7.88
CA ALA A 35 6.51 10.45 -6.94
C ALA A 35 5.76 11.03 -5.75
N LEU A 36 4.68 10.34 -5.37
CA LEU A 36 3.84 10.66 -4.23
C LEU A 36 3.90 9.51 -3.23
N ARG A 37 4.17 9.83 -1.97
CA ARG A 37 4.08 8.90 -0.85
C ARG A 37 2.89 9.24 0.02
N VAL A 38 2.02 8.27 0.24
CA VAL A 38 0.85 8.39 1.11
C VAL A 38 0.78 7.20 2.06
N TYR A 39 0.08 7.38 3.17
CA TYR A 39 -0.22 6.29 4.09
C TYR A 39 -1.63 6.42 4.67
N PHE A 40 -2.14 5.31 5.20
CA PHE A 40 -3.35 5.27 6.00
C PHE A 40 -3.30 4.13 7.01
N LEU A 41 -4.18 4.20 8.00
CA LEU A 41 -4.35 3.17 9.03
C LEU A 41 -5.69 2.45 8.87
N ALA A 42 -5.70 1.14 9.05
CA ALA A 42 -6.91 0.32 9.02
C ALA A 42 -6.99 -0.58 10.26
N ALA A 43 -8.19 -0.69 10.85
CA ALA A 43 -8.41 -1.49 12.04
C ALA A 43 -8.43 -3.01 11.78
N THR A 44 -8.76 -3.42 10.55
CA THR A 44 -8.88 -4.83 10.17
C THR A 44 -8.26 -5.08 8.80
N ALA A 45 -7.89 -6.33 8.51
CA ALA A 45 -7.35 -6.73 7.21
C ALA A 45 -8.36 -6.50 6.06
N GLU A 46 -9.66 -6.69 6.32
CA GLU A 46 -10.70 -6.42 5.32
C GLU A 46 -10.80 -4.92 4.99
N ARG A 47 -10.85 -4.06 6.03
CA ARG A 47 -10.86 -2.60 5.84
C ARG A 47 -9.61 -2.12 5.13
N LEU A 48 -8.45 -2.66 5.50
CA LEU A 48 -7.19 -2.41 4.84
C LEU A 48 -7.27 -2.72 3.33
N LEU A 49 -7.73 -3.91 2.95
CA LEU A 49 -7.78 -4.33 1.54
C LEU A 49 -8.78 -3.49 0.74
N SER A 50 -9.94 -3.15 1.32
CA SER A 50 -10.95 -2.31 0.68
C SER A 50 -10.46 -0.88 0.50
N HIS A 51 -9.87 -0.29 1.54
CA HIS A 51 -9.31 1.07 1.48
C HIS A 51 -8.13 1.14 0.51
N LEU A 52 -7.22 0.15 0.53
CA LEU A 52 -6.11 0.07 -0.42
C LEU A 52 -6.58 0.09 -1.88
N GLN A 53 -7.62 -0.65 -2.22
CA GLN A 53 -8.18 -0.63 -3.58
C GLN A 53 -8.74 0.75 -3.94
N ALA A 54 -9.45 1.40 -3.01
CA ALA A 54 -9.98 2.73 -3.21
C ALA A 54 -8.84 3.74 -3.42
N THR A 55 -7.80 3.68 -2.58
CA THR A 55 -6.59 4.50 -2.71
C THR A 55 -5.89 4.30 -4.04
N LEU A 56 -5.66 3.06 -4.47
CA LEU A 56 -5.02 2.77 -5.75
C LEU A 56 -5.82 3.33 -6.93
N ARG A 57 -7.16 3.19 -6.91
CA ARG A 57 -8.03 3.77 -7.94
C ARG A 57 -7.99 5.29 -7.92
N TYR A 58 -7.97 5.88 -6.73
CA TYR A 58 -7.90 7.33 -6.55
C TYR A 58 -6.58 7.88 -7.13
N LEU A 59 -5.44 7.31 -6.74
CA LEU A 59 -4.11 7.70 -7.22
C LEU A 59 -3.96 7.56 -8.74
N GLN A 60 -4.67 6.62 -9.36
CA GLN A 60 -4.70 6.46 -10.82
C GLN A 60 -5.59 7.52 -11.50
N ARG A 61 -6.79 7.78 -10.97
CA ARG A 61 -7.76 8.69 -11.59
C ARG A 61 -7.36 10.16 -11.49
N HIS A 62 -6.67 10.51 -10.41
CA HIS A 62 -6.32 11.89 -10.11
C HIS A 62 -4.83 12.17 -10.34
N GLU A 63 -4.14 11.40 -11.19
CA GLU A 63 -2.69 11.59 -11.44
C GLU A 63 -2.33 13.03 -11.82
N GLU A 64 -3.06 13.62 -12.78
CA GLU A 64 -2.81 14.98 -13.27
C GLU A 64 -3.04 16.02 -12.17
N GLU A 65 -4.17 15.92 -11.47
CA GLU A 65 -4.53 16.81 -10.36
C GLU A 65 -3.53 16.69 -9.20
N LEU A 66 -3.18 15.47 -8.80
CA LEU A 66 -2.19 15.20 -7.76
C LEU A 66 -0.82 15.74 -8.15
N TRP A 67 -0.43 15.62 -9.41
CA TRP A 67 0.82 16.20 -9.90
C TRP A 67 0.78 17.73 -9.88
N MET A 68 -0.28 18.34 -10.40
CA MET A 68 -0.45 19.79 -10.47
C MET A 68 -0.35 20.44 -9.09
N TRP A 69 -0.99 19.86 -8.08
CA TRP A 69 -1.00 20.41 -6.71
C TRP A 69 0.14 19.88 -5.83
N GLY A 70 0.65 18.68 -6.12
CA GLY A 70 1.62 17.99 -5.29
C GLY A 70 3.08 18.15 -5.75
N ALA A 71 3.34 18.55 -6.99
CA ALA A 71 4.71 18.69 -7.50
C ALA A 71 5.46 19.85 -6.82
N ASN A 72 4.77 20.96 -6.58
CA ASN A 72 5.35 22.14 -5.93
C ASN A 72 5.14 22.09 -4.40
N PRO A 73 6.21 22.14 -3.59
CA PRO A 73 6.11 22.12 -2.13
C PRO A 73 5.25 23.25 -1.54
N ALA A 74 5.18 24.42 -2.20
CA ALA A 74 4.38 25.55 -1.73
C ALA A 74 2.86 25.27 -1.77
N ASP A 75 2.42 24.43 -2.72
CA ASP A 75 1.01 24.13 -2.95
C ASP A 75 0.50 22.98 -2.05
N ARG A 76 1.41 22.33 -1.30
CA ARG A 76 1.09 21.17 -0.45
C ARG A 76 0.39 21.53 0.87
N GLY A 77 0.43 22.79 1.31
CA GLY A 77 0.11 23.18 2.69
C GLY A 77 -1.38 23.28 3.04
N LEU A 78 -2.30 23.29 2.07
CA LEU A 78 -3.75 23.40 2.32
C LEU A 78 -4.54 22.49 1.37
N PHE A 79 -4.61 22.82 0.07
CA PHE A 79 -5.45 22.10 -0.88
C PHE A 79 -5.05 20.64 -1.11
N PHE A 80 -3.74 20.36 -1.15
CA PHE A 80 -3.26 19.00 -1.39
C PHE A 80 -3.56 18.04 -0.22
N GLU A 81 -3.49 18.53 1.02
CA GLU A 81 -3.82 17.72 2.19
C GLU A 81 -5.33 17.52 2.32
N ASP A 82 -6.15 18.52 1.97
CA ASP A 82 -7.61 18.37 1.89
C ASP A 82 -8.03 17.36 0.81
N LEU A 83 -7.37 17.43 -0.36
CA LEU A 83 -7.56 16.51 -1.48
C LEU A 83 -7.29 15.05 -1.07
N LEU A 84 -6.22 14.81 -0.30
CA LEU A 84 -5.93 13.50 0.28
C LEU A 84 -6.88 13.12 1.43
N GLY A 85 -7.23 14.08 2.29
CA GLY A 85 -8.11 13.91 3.44
C GLY A 85 -9.50 13.41 3.07
N ALA A 86 -10.01 13.79 1.89
CA ALA A 86 -11.25 13.25 1.33
C ALA A 86 -11.26 11.71 1.18
N THR A 87 -10.09 11.07 1.17
CA THR A 87 -9.91 9.62 1.10
C THR A 87 -9.28 9.02 2.35
N SER A 88 -9.23 9.77 3.46
CA SER A 88 -8.52 9.38 4.68
C SER A 88 -7.05 9.01 4.43
N LEU A 89 -6.43 9.65 3.44
CA LEU A 89 -5.01 9.52 3.14
C LEU A 89 -4.25 10.67 3.79
N GLU A 90 -3.04 10.35 4.25
CA GLU A 90 -2.09 11.34 4.75
C GLU A 90 -0.80 11.26 3.94
N LEU A 91 -0.08 12.39 3.89
CA LEU A 91 1.25 12.44 3.29
C LEU A 91 2.25 11.62 4.11
N ASP A 92 2.91 10.66 3.46
CA ASP A 92 4.01 9.94 4.08
C ASP A 92 5.31 10.74 3.92
N ARG A 93 5.57 11.57 4.94
CA ARG A 93 6.76 12.43 5.03
C ARG A 93 8.01 11.70 5.54
N ARG A 94 7.93 10.38 5.77
CA ARG A 94 9.07 9.61 6.30
C ARG A 94 10.15 9.50 5.21
N ARG A 95 11.42 9.61 5.65
CA ARG A 95 12.58 9.63 4.76
C ARG A 95 12.72 8.32 3.96
N GLU A 96 12.49 7.20 4.62
CA GLU A 96 12.69 5.86 4.06
C GLU A 96 11.38 5.16 3.75
N PHE A 97 11.33 4.47 2.61
CA PHE A 97 10.20 3.62 2.23
C PHE A 97 10.60 2.13 2.35
N PRO A 98 9.70 1.24 2.82
CA PRO A 98 10.06 -0.15 3.11
C PRO A 98 10.61 -0.89 1.87
N ARG A 99 11.71 -1.63 2.07
CA ARG A 99 12.40 -2.36 1.00
C ARG A 99 11.60 -3.58 0.52
N GLY A 100 10.84 -4.21 1.41
CA GLY A 100 10.02 -5.40 1.11
C GLY A 100 8.69 -5.12 0.41
N ALA A 101 8.45 -3.89 -0.05
CA ALA A 101 7.18 -3.48 -0.63
C ALA A 101 6.79 -4.32 -1.87
N LEU A 102 5.51 -4.65 -1.99
CA LEU A 102 4.96 -5.23 -3.21
C LEU A 102 4.96 -4.17 -4.31
N VAL A 103 5.34 -4.54 -5.52
CA VAL A 103 5.40 -3.62 -6.67
C VAL A 103 4.38 -4.05 -7.71
N ILE A 104 3.60 -3.08 -8.20
CA ILE A 104 2.58 -3.28 -9.23
C ILE A 104 2.71 -2.15 -10.25
N ALA A 105 2.66 -2.49 -11.54
CA ALA A 105 2.76 -1.53 -12.63
C ALA A 105 1.41 -1.34 -13.32
N ALA A 106 1.12 -0.12 -13.76
CA ALA A 106 -0.03 0.23 -14.58
C ALA A 106 0.39 1.13 -15.74
N GLU A 107 -0.37 1.08 -16.83
CA GLU A 107 -0.25 2.09 -17.88
C GLU A 107 -0.74 3.45 -17.32
N PRO A 108 -0.11 4.57 -17.69
CA PRO A 108 -0.61 5.90 -17.36
C PRO A 108 -2.05 6.09 -17.81
N GLY A 109 -2.88 6.72 -16.98
CA GLY A 109 -4.31 6.94 -17.27
C GLY A 109 -5.21 5.69 -17.27
N GLU A 110 -4.68 4.48 -17.16
CA GLU A 110 -5.47 3.26 -17.10
C GLU A 110 -5.68 2.76 -15.67
N LEU A 111 -6.91 2.33 -15.37
CA LEU A 111 -7.25 1.67 -14.11
C LEU A 111 -6.63 0.27 -14.03
N PHE A 112 -6.31 -0.17 -12.81
CA PHE A 112 -5.89 -1.56 -12.62
C PHE A 112 -6.95 -2.54 -13.11
N ARG A 113 -6.51 -3.51 -13.90
CA ARG A 113 -7.38 -4.61 -14.32
C ARG A 113 -7.82 -5.42 -13.09
N PRO A 114 -9.05 -5.97 -13.06
CA PRO A 114 -9.54 -6.75 -11.92
C PRO A 114 -8.60 -7.87 -11.48
N LEU A 115 -7.95 -8.54 -12.45
CA LEU A 115 -6.95 -9.58 -12.18
C LEU A 115 -5.72 -9.06 -11.43
N GLN A 116 -5.24 -7.85 -11.72
CA GLN A 116 -4.10 -7.24 -11.02
C GLN A 116 -4.47 -6.93 -9.57
N LEU A 117 -5.68 -6.43 -9.34
CA LEU A 117 -6.18 -6.18 -7.98
C LEU A 117 -6.39 -7.49 -7.21
N ALA A 118 -6.91 -8.53 -7.85
CA ALA A 118 -7.09 -9.84 -7.23
C ALA A 118 -5.73 -10.46 -6.83
N GLU A 119 -4.73 -10.37 -7.71
CA GLU A 119 -3.36 -10.83 -7.43
C GLU A 119 -2.76 -10.08 -6.23
N LEU A 120 -2.89 -8.75 -6.21
CA LEU A 120 -2.42 -7.92 -5.10
C LEU A 120 -3.07 -8.33 -3.78
N LYS A 121 -4.40 -8.52 -3.77
CA LYS A 121 -5.13 -9.00 -2.58
C LYS A 121 -4.58 -10.33 -2.09
N ARG A 122 -4.37 -11.29 -3.00
CA ARG A 122 -3.84 -12.62 -2.64
C ARG A 122 -2.45 -12.52 -2.02
N ARG A 123 -1.55 -11.73 -2.63
CA ARG A 123 -0.19 -11.52 -2.13
C ARG A 123 -0.17 -10.82 -0.77
N LEU A 124 -1.07 -9.86 -0.54
CA LEU A 124 -1.23 -9.20 0.75
C LEU A 124 -1.82 -10.12 1.81
N ALA A 125 -2.86 -10.89 1.48
CA ALA A 125 -3.45 -11.86 2.39
C ALA A 125 -2.41 -12.87 2.88
N GLY A 126 -1.53 -13.35 1.99
CA GLY A 126 -0.43 -14.24 2.38
C GLY A 126 0.61 -13.59 3.32
N ARG A 127 0.78 -12.27 3.29
CA ARG A 127 1.68 -11.52 4.19
C ARG A 127 1.03 -11.16 5.53
N LEU A 128 -0.28 -11.03 5.54
CA LEU A 128 -1.08 -10.67 6.73
C LEU A 128 -1.54 -11.89 7.51
N ALA A 129 -1.47 -13.08 6.91
CA ALA A 129 -1.75 -14.32 7.60
C ALA A 129 -0.80 -14.47 8.79
N PRO A 130 -1.31 -14.80 10.00
CA PRO A 130 -0.45 -15.09 11.13
C PRO A 130 0.50 -16.22 10.77
N ALA A 131 1.77 -16.13 11.20
CA ALA A 131 2.72 -17.22 11.04
C ALA A 131 2.08 -18.53 11.55
N PRO A 132 2.24 -19.66 10.84
CA PRO A 132 1.70 -20.93 11.32
C PRO A 132 2.22 -21.15 12.73
N ARG A 133 1.30 -21.26 13.71
CA ARG A 133 1.67 -21.63 15.07
C ARG A 133 2.33 -23.00 14.96
N VAL A 134 3.64 -23.07 15.17
CA VAL A 134 4.33 -24.33 15.36
C VAL A 134 3.71 -24.93 16.61
N ALA A 135 2.86 -25.94 16.44
CA ALA A 135 2.35 -26.71 17.56
C ALA A 135 3.56 -27.24 18.34
N PRO A 136 3.64 -27.07 19.68
CA PRO A 136 4.66 -27.74 20.45
C PRO A 136 4.52 -29.23 20.16
N ARG A 137 5.63 -29.89 19.81
CA ARG A 137 5.68 -31.35 19.66
C ARG A 137 5.13 -31.96 20.95
N ALA A 138 3.93 -32.52 20.89
CA ALA A 138 3.42 -33.40 21.93
C ALA A 138 4.29 -34.66 21.92
N GLY A 139 5.29 -34.70 22.80
CA GLY A 139 6.31 -35.72 22.77
C GLY A 139 7.10 -35.81 24.07
N GLU A 140 6.43 -35.77 25.22
CA GLU A 140 6.99 -36.30 26.47
C GLU A 140 5.85 -36.66 27.43
N ALA A 141 5.14 -37.74 27.09
CA ALA A 141 4.33 -38.45 28.07
C ALA A 141 4.93 -39.85 28.24
N LEU A 142 5.09 -40.23 29.51
CA LEU A 142 5.43 -41.56 30.03
C LEU A 142 6.87 -42.02 29.95
N ARG A 143 7.65 -41.68 31.00
CA ARG A 143 8.47 -42.65 31.75
C ARG A 143 8.52 -42.26 33.23
N SER A 144 7.48 -42.62 33.99
CA SER A 144 7.65 -42.89 35.42
C SER A 144 7.97 -44.38 35.53
N SER A 145 9.23 -44.68 35.82
CA SER A 145 9.73 -46.03 36.09
C SER A 145 9.15 -46.57 37.40
N ALA A 146 8.97 -47.88 37.39
CA ALA A 146 8.62 -48.74 38.51
C ALA A 146 9.63 -48.70 39.67
#